data_AF-A0A7S2NLF9-F1
#
_entry.id   AF-A0A7S2NLF9-F1
#
_cell.length_a   1.000
_cell.length_b   1.000
_cell.length_c   1.000
_cell.angle_alpha   90.00
_cell.angle_beta   90.00
_cell.angle_gamma   90.00
#
_symmetry.space_group_name_H-M   'P 1'
#
loop_
_entity.id
_entity.type
_entity.pdbx_description
1 polymer ?
#
loop_
_entity_poly.entity_id
_entity_poly.type
_entity_poly.pdbx_seq_one_letter_code
_entity_poly.pdbx_strand_id
1 'polypeptide(L)'
;IMSTADSVLMGASCLISVDIYKGVVRPEASTKSVVRLGELNSVIMAALASVGGLFVDVDSFGWLITVQNGLAMQLLPAYGLGLYFGVRERGIVAGILVGLSVLLVLVVLVDRGRPPEMATDGAYVPRVNLSVAANFLTVLACELLFPGSEDRPSGLAQAMQKRFGDPLRPSAIRGIMSSTREPPAILLGLMVVCLVASIPFYHTAGIEADTVFGVPVWCASAALCYLA
;
A
#
# COMPACT_ATOMS: atom_id res chain seq x y z
N ILE A 1 -17.49 12.60 -2.69
CA ILE A 1 -18.09 11.26 -3.00
C ILE A 1 -18.05 10.97 -4.50
N MET A 2 -18.77 11.72 -5.36
CA MET A 2 -18.79 11.45 -6.81
C MET A 2 -17.42 11.56 -7.49
N SER A 3 -16.64 12.62 -7.20
CA SER A 3 -15.29 12.80 -7.77
C SER A 3 -14.27 11.75 -7.29
N THR A 4 -14.37 11.34 -6.03
CA THR A 4 -13.52 10.29 -5.45
C THR A 4 -13.82 8.94 -6.09
N ALA A 5 -15.11 8.62 -6.29
CA ALA A 5 -15.54 7.39 -6.94
C ALA A 5 -15.06 7.33 -8.41
N ASP A 6 -15.20 8.44 -9.14
CA ASP A 6 -14.73 8.54 -10.53
C ASP A 6 -13.21 8.32 -10.64
N SER A 7 -12.43 8.95 -9.75
CA SER A 7 -10.97 8.79 -9.71
C SER A 7 -10.54 7.34 -9.43
N VAL A 8 -11.23 6.65 -8.51
CA VAL A 8 -10.94 5.23 -8.19
C VAL A 8 -11.31 4.31 -9.35
N LEU A 9 -12.46 4.54 -10.00
CA LEU A 9 -12.89 3.76 -11.17
C LEU A 9 -11.93 3.95 -12.34
N MET A 10 -11.52 5.19 -12.62
CA MET A 10 -10.55 5.49 -13.66
C MET A 10 -9.19 4.86 -13.35
N GLY A 11 -8.72 4.95 -12.10
CA GLY A 11 -7.47 4.32 -11.66
C GLY A 11 -7.48 2.80 -11.84
N ALA A 12 -8.53 2.12 -11.37
CA ALA A 12 -8.69 0.67 -11.53
C ALA A 12 -8.80 0.25 -13.02
N SER A 13 -9.48 1.06 -13.82
CA SER A 13 -9.61 0.87 -15.27
C SER A 13 -8.29 1.00 -16.01
N CYS A 14 -7.47 2.00 -15.67
CA CYS A 14 -6.12 2.15 -16.20
C CYS A 14 -5.23 0.96 -15.82
N LEU A 15 -5.29 0.50 -14.57
CA LEU A 15 -4.52 -0.67 -14.11
C LEU A 15 -4.82 -1.92 -14.95
N ILE A 16 -6.10 -2.21 -15.18
CA ILE A 16 -6.50 -3.40 -15.95
C ILE A 16 -6.20 -3.24 -17.44
N SER A 17 -6.45 -2.07 -18.02
CA SER A 17 -6.28 -1.85 -19.46
C SER A 17 -4.82 -1.66 -19.88
N VAL A 18 -4.03 -0.90 -19.11
CA VAL A 18 -2.65 -0.55 -19.45
C VAL A 18 -1.65 -1.54 -18.85
N ASP A 19 -1.78 -1.88 -17.58
CA ASP A 19 -0.77 -2.68 -16.88
C ASP A 19 -1.00 -4.18 -17.06
N ILE A 20 -2.26 -4.62 -17.09
CA ILE A 20 -2.56 -6.05 -17.32
C ILE A 20 -2.73 -6.31 -18.81
N TYR A 21 -3.71 -5.68 -19.47
CA TYR A 21 -4.06 -6.03 -20.85
C TYR A 21 -2.96 -5.63 -21.83
N LYS A 22 -2.55 -4.36 -21.86
CA LYS A 22 -1.42 -3.95 -22.71
C LYS A 22 -0.07 -4.36 -22.11
N GLY A 23 0.05 -4.52 -20.80
CA GLY A 23 1.32 -4.87 -20.13
C GLY A 23 1.73 -6.32 -20.33
N VAL A 24 0.79 -7.24 -20.11
CA VAL A 24 1.08 -8.68 -19.98
C VAL A 24 0.37 -9.49 -21.06
N VAL A 25 -0.91 -9.21 -21.33
CA VAL A 25 -1.76 -10.09 -22.17
C VAL A 25 -1.55 -9.84 -23.66
N ARG A 26 -1.59 -8.59 -24.12
CA ARG A 26 -1.48 -8.20 -25.52
C ARG A 26 -0.68 -6.89 -25.68
N PRO A 27 0.66 -6.98 -25.70
CA PRO A 27 1.54 -5.82 -25.81
C PRO A 27 1.31 -4.94 -27.04
N GLU A 28 0.91 -5.55 -28.15
CA GLU A 28 0.66 -4.89 -29.44
C GLU A 28 -0.78 -4.35 -29.58
N ALA A 29 -1.55 -4.31 -28.50
CA ALA A 29 -2.92 -3.80 -28.55
C ALA A 29 -2.98 -2.32 -28.95
N SER A 30 -3.87 -2.01 -29.90
CA SER A 30 -4.13 -0.63 -30.33
C SER A 30 -4.70 0.21 -29.18
N THR A 31 -4.39 1.51 -29.15
CA THR A 31 -4.92 2.44 -28.14
C THR A 31 -6.45 2.41 -28.08
N LYS A 32 -7.13 2.28 -29.22
CA LYS A 32 -8.59 2.19 -29.30
C LYS A 32 -9.15 0.95 -28.60
N SER A 33 -8.47 -0.19 -28.70
CA SER A 33 -8.85 -1.42 -28.01
C SER A 33 -8.65 -1.32 -26.50
N VAL A 34 -7.56 -0.68 -26.08
CA VAL A 34 -7.22 -0.47 -24.66
C VAL A 34 -8.25 0.44 -23.98
N VAL A 35 -8.62 1.56 -24.64
CA VAL A 35 -9.63 2.48 -24.10
C VAL A 35 -11.00 1.80 -23.97
N ARG A 36 -11.46 1.08 -25.00
CA ARG A 36 -12.74 0.35 -24.95
C ARG A 36 -12.78 -0.70 -23.85
N LEU A 37 -11.67 -1.40 -23.62
CA LEU A 37 -11.56 -2.35 -22.52
C LEU A 37 -11.61 -1.64 -21.17
N GLY A 38 -10.95 -0.48 -21.05
CA GLY A 38 -11.02 0.37 -19.87
C GLY A 38 -12.45 0.84 -19.58
N GLU A 39 -13.17 1.35 -20.58
CA GLU A 39 -14.58 1.74 -20.45
C GLU A 39 -15.46 0.58 -19.97
N LEU A 40 -15.33 -0.59 -20.60
CA LEU A 40 -16.05 -1.79 -20.21
C LEU A 40 -15.73 -2.20 -18.76
N ASN A 41 -14.46 -2.17 -18.39
CA ASN A 41 -14.02 -2.48 -17.04
C ASN A 41 -14.60 -1.51 -16.00
N SER A 42 -14.63 -0.21 -16.30
CA SER A 42 -15.24 0.79 -15.41
C SER A 42 -16.72 0.51 -15.16
N VAL A 43 -17.47 0.13 -16.20
CA VAL A 43 -18.88 -0.26 -16.07
C VAL A 43 -19.05 -1.50 -15.20
N ILE A 44 -18.22 -2.53 -15.42
CA ILE A 44 -18.26 -3.77 -14.62
C ILE A 44 -17.93 -3.46 -13.14
N MET A 45 -16.88 -2.70 -12.87
CA MET A 45 -16.48 -2.34 -11.51
C MET A 45 -17.55 -1.49 -10.82
N ALA A 46 -18.17 -0.54 -11.52
CA ALA A 46 -19.28 0.25 -11.00
C ALA A 46 -20.50 -0.62 -10.66
N ALA A 47 -20.84 -1.60 -11.52
CA ALA A 47 -21.92 -2.54 -11.26
C ALA A 47 -21.63 -3.43 -10.04
N LEU A 48 -20.43 -4.01 -9.96
CA LEU A 48 -20.00 -4.83 -8.82
C LEU A 48 -19.96 -4.04 -7.51
N ALA A 49 -19.45 -2.80 -7.54
CA ALA A 49 -19.43 -1.92 -6.38
C ALA A 49 -20.85 -1.55 -5.93
N SER A 50 -21.76 -1.29 -6.87
CA SER A 50 -23.17 -0.98 -6.57
C SER A 50 -23.86 -2.18 -5.91
N VAL A 51 -23.64 -3.39 -6.42
CA VAL A 51 -24.18 -4.62 -5.83
C VAL A 51 -23.55 -4.88 -4.46
N GLY A 52 -22.23 -4.78 -4.35
CA GLY A 52 -21.50 -4.98 -3.09
C GLY A 52 -21.96 -4.02 -1.99
N GLY A 53 -22.18 -2.75 -2.33
CA GLY A 53 -22.70 -1.74 -1.41
C GLY A 53 -24.06 -2.06 -0.79
N LEU A 54 -24.89 -2.89 -1.44
CA LEU A 54 -26.17 -3.34 -0.87
C LEU A 54 -26.00 -4.37 0.25
N PHE A 55 -24.84 -5.00 0.36
CA PHE A 55 -24.53 -6.04 1.35
C PHE A 55 -23.59 -5.55 2.46
N VAL A 56 -23.20 -4.27 2.47
CA VAL A 56 -22.32 -3.71 3.50
C VAL A 56 -23.15 -2.98 4.56
N ASP A 57 -23.12 -3.52 5.78
CA ASP A 57 -23.68 -2.86 6.96
C ASP A 57 -22.73 -1.79 7.50
N VAL A 58 -23.28 -0.76 8.17
CA VAL A 58 -22.51 0.36 8.75
C VAL A 58 -21.43 -0.15 9.71
N ASP A 59 -21.75 -1.16 10.51
CA ASP A 59 -20.84 -1.75 11.50
C ASP A 59 -19.64 -2.47 10.86
N SER A 60 -19.76 -2.87 9.59
CA SER A 60 -18.70 -3.58 8.86
C SER A 60 -17.68 -2.63 8.22
N PHE A 61 -17.97 -1.32 8.08
CA PHE A 61 -17.08 -0.38 7.39
C PHE A 61 -15.69 -0.28 8.03
N GLY A 62 -15.61 -0.25 9.37
CA GLY A 62 -14.32 -0.18 10.07
C GLY A 62 -13.41 -1.38 9.78
N TRP A 63 -14.02 -2.57 9.69
CA TRP A 63 -13.32 -3.78 9.31
C TRP A 63 -12.87 -3.74 7.84
N LEU A 64 -13.72 -3.29 6.92
CA LEU A 64 -13.37 -3.14 5.50
C LEU A 64 -12.18 -2.19 5.31
N ILE A 65 -12.16 -1.05 5.99
CA ILE A 65 -11.05 -0.08 5.93
C ILE A 65 -9.76 -0.71 6.48
N THR A 66 -9.85 -1.46 7.57
CA THR A 66 -8.69 -2.14 8.18
C THR A 66 -8.09 -3.17 7.23
N VAL A 67 -8.93 -3.99 6.58
CA VAL A 67 -8.48 -4.98 5.60
C VAL A 67 -7.90 -4.30 4.36
N GLN A 68 -8.55 -3.25 3.84
CA GLN A 68 -8.05 -2.47 2.70
C GLN A 68 -6.66 -1.89 3.00
N ASN A 69 -6.47 -1.29 4.17
CA ASN A 69 -5.18 -0.76 4.58
C ASN A 69 -4.13 -1.86 4.71
N GLY A 70 -4.50 -3.01 5.29
CA GLY A 70 -3.63 -4.19 5.37
C GLY A 70 -3.15 -4.68 4.01
N LEU A 71 -4.03 -4.68 3.00
CA LEU A 71 -3.68 -5.03 1.61
C LEU A 71 -2.74 -3.99 0.98
N ALA A 72 -3.04 -2.70 1.15
CA ALA A 72 -2.22 -1.62 0.60
C ALA A 72 -0.80 -1.61 1.19
N MET A 73 -0.67 -1.86 2.50
CA MET A 73 0.62 -1.90 3.20
C MET A 73 1.53 -3.05 2.77
N GLN A 74 1.03 -4.07 2.06
CA GLN A 74 1.89 -5.14 1.52
C GLN A 74 2.88 -4.65 0.46
N LEU A 75 2.61 -3.51 -0.18
CA LEU A 75 3.49 -2.93 -1.17
C LEU A 75 4.60 -2.06 -0.55
N LEU A 76 4.50 -1.72 0.74
CA LEU A 76 5.49 -0.89 1.42
C LEU A 76 6.93 -1.42 1.34
N PRO A 77 7.22 -2.71 1.61
CA PRO A 77 8.60 -3.20 1.51
C PRO A 77 9.12 -3.15 0.06
N ALA A 78 8.25 -3.36 -0.93
CA ALA A 78 8.62 -3.27 -2.35
C ALA A 78 9.05 -1.84 -2.73
N TYR A 79 8.24 -0.83 -2.38
CA TYR A 79 8.55 0.57 -2.69
C TYR A 79 9.67 1.11 -1.80
N GLY A 80 9.53 0.96 -0.48
CA GLY A 80 10.48 1.51 0.49
C GLY A 80 11.86 0.90 0.30
N LEU A 81 11.95 -0.43 0.26
CA LEU A 81 13.27 -1.04 0.10
C LEU A 81 13.77 -0.94 -1.34
N GLY A 82 12.91 -1.06 -2.36
CA GLY A 82 13.33 -0.98 -3.76
C GLY A 82 13.85 0.40 -4.20
N LEU A 83 13.36 1.49 -3.59
CA LEU A 83 13.84 2.85 -3.90
C LEU A 83 15.20 3.15 -3.27
N TYR A 84 15.42 2.71 -2.02
CA TYR A 84 16.63 3.05 -1.25
C TYR A 84 17.71 1.97 -1.30
N PHE A 85 17.33 0.71 -1.52
CA PHE A 85 18.19 -0.46 -1.51
C PHE A 85 18.02 -1.30 -2.78
N GLY A 86 19.08 -1.97 -3.22
CA GLY A 86 19.00 -2.93 -4.32
C GLY A 86 18.44 -4.26 -3.84
N VAL A 87 17.12 -4.33 -3.62
CA VAL A 87 16.44 -5.55 -3.15
C VAL A 87 16.05 -6.45 -4.33
N ARG A 88 16.08 -7.76 -4.09
CA ARG A 88 15.78 -8.77 -5.09
C ARG A 88 14.29 -8.91 -5.36
N GLU A 89 13.96 -9.11 -6.63
CA GLU A 89 12.58 -9.30 -7.09
C GLU A 89 11.94 -10.51 -6.41
N ARG A 90 12.68 -11.63 -6.33
CA ARG A 90 12.16 -12.85 -5.70
C ARG A 90 11.90 -12.69 -4.21
N GLY A 91 12.76 -11.94 -3.52
CA GLY A 91 12.58 -11.63 -2.10
C GLY A 91 11.32 -10.82 -1.85
N ILE A 92 11.09 -9.79 -2.68
CA ILE A 92 9.88 -8.96 -2.62
C ILE A 92 8.62 -9.79 -2.92
N VAL A 93 8.64 -10.60 -3.98
CA VAL A 93 7.49 -11.45 -4.35
C VAL A 93 7.19 -12.47 -3.25
N ALA A 94 8.21 -13.12 -2.67
CA ALA A 94 8.03 -14.04 -1.55
C ALA A 94 7.44 -13.33 -0.33
N GLY A 95 7.94 -12.13 -0.01
CA GLY A 95 7.40 -11.30 1.07
C GLY A 95 5.93 -10.95 0.89
N ILE A 96 5.54 -10.49 -0.31
CA ILE A 96 4.14 -10.16 -0.63
C ILE A 96 3.26 -11.42 -0.54
N LEU A 97 3.71 -12.56 -1.07
CA LEU A 97 2.94 -13.81 -1.01
C LEU A 97 2.75 -14.30 0.43
N VAL A 98 3.80 -14.27 1.26
CA VAL A 98 3.71 -14.65 2.68
C VAL A 98 2.82 -13.66 3.43
N GLY A 99 3.01 -12.36 3.24
CA GLY A 99 2.19 -11.32 3.85
C GLY A 99 0.71 -11.44 3.52
N LEU A 100 0.37 -11.61 2.23
CA LEU A 100 -1.02 -11.83 1.79
C LEU A 100 -1.59 -13.14 2.33
N SER A 101 -0.79 -14.21 2.40
CA SER A 101 -1.24 -15.49 2.97
C SER A 101 -1.56 -15.35 4.46
N VAL A 102 -0.69 -14.67 5.22
CA VAL A 102 -0.91 -14.38 6.64
C VAL A 102 -2.14 -13.48 6.82
N LEU A 103 -2.29 -12.45 5.98
CA LEU A 103 -3.48 -11.58 6.00
C LEU A 103 -4.75 -12.40 5.78
N LEU A 104 -4.77 -13.27 4.77
CA LEU A 104 -5.94 -14.10 4.48
C LEU A 104 -6.25 -15.07 5.63
N VAL A 105 -5.23 -15.69 6.23
CA VAL A 105 -5.39 -16.54 7.41
C VAL A 105 -5.99 -15.75 8.59
N LEU A 106 -5.46 -14.56 8.89
CA LEU A 106 -5.97 -13.74 9.99
C LEU A 106 -7.42 -13.30 9.73
N VAL A 107 -7.69 -12.76 8.55
CA VAL A 107 -9.01 -12.24 8.20
C VAL A 107 -10.07 -13.36 8.09
N VAL A 108 -9.73 -14.49 7.48
CA VAL A 108 -10.70 -15.57 7.17
C VAL A 108 -10.81 -16.60 8.30
N LEU A 109 -9.74 -16.92 9.02
CA LEU A 109 -9.76 -17.97 10.05
C LEU A 109 -9.88 -17.41 11.46
N VAL A 110 -9.37 -16.20 11.71
CA VAL A 110 -9.28 -15.64 13.06
C VAL A 110 -10.35 -14.57 13.31
N ASP A 111 -10.65 -13.74 12.33
CA ASP A 111 -11.60 -12.63 12.48
C ASP A 111 -13.02 -12.98 11.97
N ARG A 112 -13.19 -14.14 11.32
CA ARG A 112 -14.49 -14.58 10.78
C ARG A 112 -15.48 -14.87 11.91
N GLY A 113 -16.56 -14.08 11.95
CA GLY A 113 -17.66 -14.24 12.92
C GLY A 113 -17.41 -13.60 14.29
N ARG A 114 -16.30 -12.88 14.49
CA ARG A 114 -16.08 -12.06 15.68
C ARG A 114 -16.61 -10.65 15.43
N PRO A 115 -17.32 -10.02 16.39
CA PRO A 115 -17.72 -8.63 16.26
C PRO A 115 -16.48 -7.74 16.09
N PRO A 116 -16.57 -6.63 15.34
CA PRO A 116 -15.43 -5.76 15.04
C PRO A 116 -14.72 -5.23 16.29
N GLU A 117 -15.43 -5.13 17.42
CA GLU A 117 -14.89 -4.78 18.74
C GLU A 117 -13.97 -5.87 19.35
N MET A 118 -14.13 -7.14 18.98
CA MET A 118 -13.33 -8.28 19.44
C MET A 118 -12.20 -8.67 18.46
N ALA A 119 -12.22 -8.21 17.21
CA ALA A 119 -11.09 -8.42 16.29
C ALA A 119 -9.78 -7.78 16.79
N THR A 120 -9.89 -6.90 17.79
CA THR A 120 -8.77 -6.25 18.48
C THR A 120 -8.55 -6.71 19.92
N ASP A 121 -9.11 -7.85 20.41
CA ASP A 121 -8.93 -8.48 21.76
C ASP A 121 -7.90 -7.81 22.72
N GLY A 122 -8.12 -6.57 23.17
CA GLY A 122 -7.12 -5.79 23.94
C GLY A 122 -5.74 -5.63 23.28
N ALA A 123 -5.54 -6.08 22.05
CA ALA A 123 -4.33 -5.99 21.28
C ALA A 123 -4.19 -4.56 20.75
N TYR A 124 -3.21 -3.85 21.30
CA TYR A 124 -2.86 -2.46 20.96
C TYR A 124 -2.57 -2.23 19.46
N VAL A 125 -2.27 -3.29 18.70
CA VAL A 125 -1.91 -3.22 17.29
C VAL A 125 -2.92 -4.02 16.44
N PRO A 126 -3.51 -3.43 15.38
CA PRO A 126 -4.35 -4.16 14.44
C PRO A 126 -3.65 -5.42 13.89
N ARG A 127 -4.36 -6.56 13.89
CA ARG A 127 -3.82 -7.85 13.45
C ARG A 127 -3.29 -7.81 12.01
N VAL A 128 -3.87 -6.97 11.16
CA VAL A 128 -3.37 -6.74 9.79
C VAL A 128 -1.91 -6.28 9.75
N ASN A 129 -1.42 -5.56 10.77
CA ASN A 129 -0.02 -5.14 10.83
C ASN A 129 0.93 -6.32 11.04
N LEU A 130 0.48 -7.42 11.66
CA LEU A 130 1.28 -8.65 11.78
C LEU A 130 1.56 -9.26 10.40
N SER A 131 0.59 -9.18 9.49
CA SER A 131 0.79 -9.65 8.10
C SER A 131 1.82 -8.81 7.35
N VAL A 132 1.84 -7.50 7.58
CA VAL A 132 2.83 -6.58 7.00
C VAL A 132 4.20 -6.83 7.62
N ALA A 133 4.28 -7.04 8.93
CA ALA A 133 5.52 -7.42 9.60
C ALA A 133 6.07 -8.75 9.05
N ALA A 134 5.23 -9.75 8.82
CA ALA A 134 5.63 -11.02 8.21
C ALA A 134 6.19 -10.84 6.79
N ASN A 135 5.62 -9.93 5.99
CA ASN A 135 6.15 -9.55 4.69
C ASN A 135 7.56 -8.93 4.82
N PHE A 136 7.73 -7.89 5.63
CA PHE A 136 9.04 -7.27 5.88
C PHE A 136 10.09 -8.26 6.37
N LEU A 137 9.73 -9.13 7.32
CA LEU A 137 10.63 -10.16 7.85
C LEU A 137 11.01 -11.18 6.79
N THR A 138 10.09 -11.55 5.91
CA THR A 138 10.35 -12.48 4.81
C THR A 138 11.28 -11.85 3.78
N VAL A 139 11.05 -10.59 3.39
CA VAL A 139 11.96 -9.86 2.50
C VAL A 139 13.35 -9.77 3.13
N LEU A 140 13.44 -9.38 4.40
CA LEU A 140 14.71 -9.28 5.12
C LEU A 140 15.41 -10.65 5.24
N ALA A 141 14.68 -11.71 5.55
CA ALA A 141 15.23 -13.06 5.63
C ALA A 141 15.76 -13.53 4.28
N CYS A 142 15.01 -13.32 3.19
CA CYS A 142 15.50 -13.58 1.84
C CYS A 142 16.76 -12.78 1.52
N GLU A 143 16.81 -11.52 1.98
CA GLU A 143 17.97 -10.67 1.77
C GLU A 143 19.22 -11.15 2.53
N LEU A 144 19.04 -11.57 3.79
CA LEU A 144 20.13 -12.02 4.65
C LEU A 144 20.61 -13.45 4.33
N LEU A 145 19.71 -14.35 3.93
CA LEU A 145 20.05 -15.77 3.72
C LEU A 145 20.73 -16.04 2.38
N PHE A 146 20.53 -15.17 1.40
CA PHE A 146 21.00 -15.41 0.03
C PHE A 146 21.82 -14.24 -0.57
N PRO A 147 22.77 -13.63 0.14
CA PRO A 147 23.49 -12.47 -0.36
C PRO A 147 24.24 -12.78 -1.66
N GLY A 148 24.03 -11.97 -2.70
CA GLY A 148 24.79 -12.05 -3.96
C GLY A 148 24.26 -13.01 -5.03
N SER A 149 23.11 -13.68 -4.84
CA SER A 149 22.44 -14.37 -5.94
C SER A 149 21.79 -13.35 -6.87
N GLU A 150 22.41 -13.05 -8.02
CA GLU A 150 21.74 -12.24 -9.05
C GLU A 150 20.47 -12.98 -9.50
N ASP A 151 19.32 -12.31 -9.38
CA ASP A 151 18.07 -12.84 -9.90
C ASP A 151 18.22 -12.99 -11.43
N ARG A 152 18.26 -14.25 -11.90
CA ARG A 152 18.20 -14.50 -13.35
C ARG A 152 16.92 -13.85 -13.87
N PRO A 153 17.01 -12.90 -14.81
CA PRO A 153 15.86 -12.15 -15.26
C PRO A 153 14.89 -13.13 -15.91
N SER A 154 13.70 -13.24 -15.33
CA SER A 154 12.61 -14.03 -15.89
C SER A 154 12.27 -13.52 -17.30
N GLY A 155 11.65 -14.36 -18.14
CA GLY A 155 11.24 -13.91 -19.49
C GLY A 155 10.34 -12.67 -19.45
N LEU A 156 9.54 -12.54 -18.38
CA LEU A 156 8.75 -11.34 -18.11
C LEU A 156 9.62 -10.15 -17.70
N ALA A 157 10.58 -10.34 -16.80
CA ALA A 157 11.50 -9.27 -16.38
C ALA A 157 12.29 -8.69 -17.57
N GLN A 158 12.72 -9.54 -18.51
CA GLN A 158 13.37 -9.08 -19.75
C GLN A 158 12.41 -8.29 -20.66
N ALA A 159 11.16 -8.75 -20.80
CA ALA A 159 10.15 -8.04 -21.56
C ALA A 159 9.80 -6.68 -20.93
N MET A 160 9.75 -6.60 -19.60
CA MET A 160 9.53 -5.37 -18.84
C MET A 160 10.73 -4.43 -18.95
N GLN A 161 11.96 -4.94 -18.88
CA GLN A 161 13.19 -4.16 -19.10
C GLN A 161 13.23 -3.58 -20.52
N LYS A 162 12.79 -4.33 -21.54
CA LYS A 162 12.69 -3.81 -22.91
C LYS A 162 11.67 -2.67 -23.04
N ARG A 163 10.62 -2.67 -22.21
CA ARG A 163 9.54 -1.68 -22.25
C ARG A 163 9.82 -0.45 -21.39
N PHE A 164 10.36 -0.63 -20.19
CA PHE A 164 10.57 0.42 -19.20
C PHE A 164 12.03 0.86 -19.07
N GLY A 165 12.96 0.16 -19.74
CA GLY A 165 14.39 0.38 -19.63
C GLY A 165 15.01 -0.41 -18.48
N ASP A 166 16.27 -0.11 -18.19
CA ASP A 166 16.99 -0.74 -17.09
C ASP A 166 16.35 -0.40 -15.73
N PRO A 167 16.40 -1.33 -14.75
CA PRO A 167 15.93 -1.05 -13.40
C PRO A 167 16.58 0.21 -12.85
N LEU A 168 15.78 1.10 -12.26
CA LEU A 168 16.27 2.32 -11.62
C LEU A 168 17.17 1.96 -10.45
N ARG A 169 18.49 2.01 -10.68
CA ARG A 169 19.49 1.80 -9.63
C ARG A 169 19.57 3.04 -8.74
N PRO A 170 19.87 2.90 -7.44
CA PRO A 170 20.07 4.04 -6.55
C PRO A 170 21.14 5.04 -7.03
N SER A 171 22.11 4.61 -7.84
CA SER A 171 23.08 5.50 -8.50
C SER A 171 22.45 6.36 -9.60
N ALA A 172 21.55 5.77 -10.41
CA ALA A 172 20.82 6.49 -11.44
C ALA A 172 19.83 7.50 -10.84
N ILE A 173 19.14 7.11 -9.76
CA ILE A 173 18.26 8.01 -8.99
C ILE A 173 19.05 9.22 -8.47
N ARG A 174 20.21 9.00 -7.84
CA ARG A 174 21.11 10.09 -7.40
C ARG A 174 21.58 10.98 -8.53
N GLY A 175 21.84 10.41 -9.71
CA GLY A 175 22.16 11.18 -10.91
C GLY A 175 21.02 12.09 -11.36
N ILE A 176 19.79 11.57 -11.42
CA ILE A 176 18.59 12.34 -11.79
C ILE A 176 18.31 13.45 -10.75
N MET A 177 18.40 13.10 -9.47
CA MET A 177 18.15 14.02 -8.36
C MET A 177 19.28 15.05 -8.13
N SER A 178 20.41 14.94 -8.82
CA SER A 178 21.54 15.88 -8.66
C SER A 178 21.21 17.32 -9.03
N SER A 179 20.18 17.53 -9.84
CA SER A 179 19.68 18.86 -10.26
C SER A 179 18.59 19.41 -9.35
N THR A 180 18.04 18.58 -8.46
CA THR A 180 16.97 18.94 -7.54
C THR A 180 17.56 19.29 -6.18
N ARG A 181 17.09 20.38 -5.57
CA ARG A 181 17.53 20.78 -4.23
C ARG A 181 16.64 20.08 -3.21
N GLU A 182 17.23 19.21 -2.39
CA GLU A 182 16.52 18.60 -1.27
C GLU A 182 16.01 19.69 -0.31
N PRO A 183 14.86 19.48 0.36
CA PRO A 183 14.36 20.41 1.36
C PRO A 183 15.42 20.59 2.46
N PRO A 184 15.54 21.80 3.02
CA PRO A 184 16.56 22.08 4.03
C PRO A 184 16.40 21.14 5.23
N ALA A 185 17.52 20.69 5.81
CA ALA A 185 17.53 19.74 6.92
C ALA A 185 16.69 20.20 8.14
N ILE A 186 16.51 21.52 8.30
CA ILE A 186 15.63 22.11 9.31
C ILE A 186 14.16 21.74 9.08
N LEU A 187 13.70 21.77 7.82
CA LEU A 187 12.34 21.39 7.47
C LEU A 187 12.13 19.88 7.69
N LEU A 188 13.09 19.06 7.29
CA LEU A 188 13.11 17.63 7.58
C LEU A 188 13.08 17.35 9.09
N GLY A 189 13.88 18.07 9.87
CA GLY A 189 13.89 17.97 11.32
C GLY A 189 12.54 18.36 11.93
N LEU A 190 11.91 19.43 11.43
CA LEU A 190 10.59 19.87 11.86
C LEU A 190 9.51 18.83 11.50
N MET A 191 9.54 18.25 10.31
CA MET A 191 8.65 17.16 9.91
C MET A 191 8.81 15.93 10.82
N VAL A 192 10.03 15.56 11.19
CA VAL A 192 10.28 14.43 12.11
C VAL A 192 9.78 14.75 13.52
N VAL A 193 10.03 15.96 14.04
CA VAL A 193 9.53 16.39 15.35
C VAL A 193 8.01 16.38 15.38
N CYS A 194 7.36 16.92 14.35
CA CYS A 194 5.92 16.93 14.25
C CYS A 194 5.35 15.51 14.05
N LEU A 195 6.04 14.63 13.31
CA LEU A 195 5.68 13.21 13.22
C LEU A 195 5.71 12.55 14.60
N VAL A 196 6.79 12.72 15.37
CA VAL A 196 6.89 12.18 16.74
C VAL A 196 5.83 12.79 17.66
N ALA A 197 5.57 14.08 17.54
CA ALA A 197 4.50 14.77 18.29
C ALA A 197 3.08 14.36 17.86
N SER A 198 2.93 13.75 16.67
CA SER A 198 1.66 13.18 16.19
C SER A 198 1.45 11.73 16.63
N ILE A 199 2.50 11.08 17.17
CA ILE A 199 2.35 9.75 17.76
C ILE A 199 1.53 9.91 19.05
N PRO A 200 0.37 9.25 19.14
CA PRO A 200 -0.43 9.31 20.35
C PRO A 200 0.33 8.69 21.53
N PHE A 201 0.68 9.52 22.51
CA PHE A 201 1.13 9.06 23.82
C PHE A 201 -0.09 8.59 24.61
N TYR A 202 -0.50 7.35 24.40
CA TYR A 202 -1.60 6.77 25.16
C TYR A 202 -1.18 6.51 26.61
N HIS A 203 -1.76 7.26 27.53
CA HIS A 203 -1.66 7.00 28.96
C HIS A 203 -2.89 6.20 29.39
N THR A 204 -2.68 4.98 29.91
CA THR A 204 -3.69 4.10 30.56
C THR A 204 -5.00 3.85 29.78
N ALA A 205 -5.22 2.59 29.38
CA ALA A 205 -6.44 2.18 28.68
C ALA A 205 -7.72 2.52 29.47
N GLY A 206 -8.71 3.12 28.79
CA GLY A 206 -10.04 3.42 29.35
C GLY A 206 -10.28 4.88 29.74
N ILE A 207 -9.33 5.78 29.53
CA ILE A 207 -9.50 7.23 29.76
C ILE A 207 -9.94 7.89 28.44
N GLU A 208 -11.01 8.70 28.48
CA GLU A 208 -11.44 9.50 27.33
C GLU A 208 -10.34 10.50 26.96
N ALA A 209 -9.97 10.54 25.67
CA ALA A 209 -8.96 11.47 25.19
C ALA A 209 -9.53 12.88 25.13
N ASP A 210 -8.78 13.87 25.64
CA ASP A 210 -9.14 15.28 25.49
C ASP A 210 -9.28 15.62 24.00
N THR A 211 -10.45 16.13 23.63
CA THR A 211 -10.77 16.56 22.26
C THR A 211 -10.96 18.07 22.23
N VAL A 212 -10.36 18.71 21.22
CA VAL A 212 -10.54 20.12 20.92
C VAL A 212 -11.14 20.19 19.51
N PHE A 213 -12.34 20.79 19.38
CA PHE A 213 -13.13 20.80 18.14
C PHE A 213 -13.46 19.41 17.57
N GLY A 214 -13.68 18.41 18.44
CA GLY A 214 -13.98 17.04 18.02
C GLY A 214 -12.77 16.27 17.48
N VAL A 215 -11.57 16.86 17.55
CA VAL A 215 -10.30 16.23 17.18
C VAL A 215 -9.51 15.99 18.47
N PRO A 216 -8.97 14.78 18.71
CA PRO A 216 -8.12 14.53 19.86
C PRO A 216 -6.91 15.49 19.85
N VAL A 217 -6.51 16.03 21.00
CA VAL A 217 -5.44 17.05 21.08
C VAL A 217 -4.12 16.56 20.47
N TRP A 218 -3.82 15.25 20.54
CA TRP A 218 -2.66 14.63 19.90
C TRP A 218 -2.74 14.56 18.36
N CYS A 219 -3.93 14.71 17.78
CA CYS A 219 -4.17 14.72 16.34
C CYS A 219 -4.10 16.14 15.75
N ALA A 220 -4.22 17.19 16.58
CA ALA A 220 -4.07 18.58 16.15
C ALA A 220 -2.64 18.91 15.67
N SER A 221 -1.61 18.23 16.19
CA SER A 221 -0.22 18.35 15.71
C SER A 221 -0.03 17.76 14.30
N ALA A 222 -0.77 16.70 13.96
CA ALA A 222 -0.76 16.11 12.62
C ALA A 222 -1.40 17.03 11.57
N ALA A 223 -2.44 17.80 11.94
CA ALA A 223 -3.07 18.78 11.05
C ALA A 223 -2.12 19.94 10.68
N LEU A 224 -1.24 20.35 11.61
CA LEU A 224 -0.22 21.37 11.34
C LEU A 224 0.86 20.88 10.35
N CYS A 225 1.17 19.58 10.32
CA CYS A 225 2.05 18.98 9.31
C CYS A 225 1.49 19.05 7.88
N TYR A 226 0.17 18.99 7.72
CA TYR A 226 -0.46 19.03 6.39
C TYR A 226 -0.56 20.46 5.82
N LEU A 227 -0.35 21.48 6.66
CA LEU A 227 -0.44 22.90 6.27
C LEU A 227 0.93 23.57 6.06
N ALA A 228 2.03 22.89 6.37
CA ALA A 228 3.41 23.36 6.20
C ALA A 228 4.09 22.72 4.99
#